data_AF-A0A4Y5Z619-F1
#
_entry.id   AF-A0A4Y5Z619-F1
#
_cell.length_a   1.000
_cell.length_b   1.000
_cell.length_c   1.000
_cell.angle_alpha   90.00
_cell.angle_beta   90.00
_cell.angle_gamma   90.00
#
_symmetry.space_group_name_H-M   'P 1'
#
loop_
_entity.id
_entity.type
_entity.pdbx_description
1 polymer ?
#
loop_
_entity_poly.entity_id
_entity_poly.type
_entity_poly.pdbx_seq_one_letter_code
_entity_poly.pdbx_strand_id
1 'polypeptide(L)'
;MKRSLIAIALIASAPAAFAQQASLESRIRDQLRDTRTQLQDLQAQQASWAAEKAQLEKERDAAKADAEAARAGAKKAPAVSPETTRALAVETQRREAAEASAQKGRAEADSAAVALRTAEAERTRLAKALEAATGQVDACTARNVQMYRVGQEVISAYENLDMGDVLSSRQPFAAKSRVKLETAAQSFSDRLYDQRFDPRAGQASASP
;
A
#
# COMPACT_ATOMS: atom_id res chain seq x y z
N MET A 1 -28.06 49.72 40.64
CA MET A 1 -29.13 49.93 39.64
C MET A 1 -28.54 49.72 38.25
N LYS A 2 -29.21 48.92 37.39
CA LYS A 2 -29.06 48.81 35.91
C LYS A 2 -27.70 48.25 35.43
N ARG A 3 -27.49 46.96 35.12
CA ARG A 3 -28.05 46.02 34.12
C ARG A 3 -27.94 46.47 32.65
N SER A 4 -27.44 45.51 31.84
CA SER A 4 -27.49 45.37 30.37
C SER A 4 -26.31 46.06 29.65
N LEU A 5 -25.58 45.47 28.69
CA LEU A 5 -25.84 44.45 27.67
C LEU A 5 -24.49 43.85 27.22
N ILE A 6 -24.33 42.52 27.13
CA ILE A 6 -23.67 41.88 25.97
C ILE A 6 -24.43 40.59 25.72
N ALA A 7 -25.15 40.60 24.60
CA ALA A 7 -25.92 39.50 24.07
C ALA A 7 -25.01 38.45 23.43
N ILE A 8 -25.36 37.19 23.68
CA ILE A 8 -25.46 36.07 22.74
C ILE A 8 -24.80 36.31 21.36
N ALA A 9 -23.73 35.57 21.10
CA ALA A 9 -23.43 35.03 19.78
C ALA A 9 -22.88 33.61 19.97
N LEU A 10 -23.78 32.69 20.27
CA LEU A 10 -23.56 31.25 20.12
C LEU A 10 -23.79 30.91 18.63
N ILE A 11 -22.96 30.00 18.11
CA ILE A 11 -23.19 29.17 16.91
C ILE A 11 -23.01 29.85 15.55
N ALA A 12 -21.80 29.73 14.99
CA ALA A 12 -21.60 29.60 13.55
C ALA A 12 -20.20 29.05 13.21
N SER A 13 -19.85 27.84 13.68
CA SER A 13 -18.62 27.17 13.22
C SER A 13 -18.66 25.67 13.46
N ALA A 14 -19.59 24.97 12.81
CA ALA A 14 -19.39 23.55 12.49
C ALA A 14 -20.31 23.10 11.33
N PRO A 15 -19.80 23.15 10.10
CA PRO A 15 -19.99 22.03 9.19
C PRO A 15 -18.64 21.56 8.66
N ALA A 16 -17.69 21.23 9.55
CA ALA A 16 -16.40 20.66 9.15
C ALA A 16 -16.29 19.16 9.44
N ALA A 17 -17.04 18.64 10.42
CA ALA A 17 -16.95 17.23 10.82
C ALA A 17 -17.54 16.25 9.79
N PHE A 18 -18.57 16.64 9.03
CA PHE A 18 -19.11 15.79 7.95
C PHE A 18 -18.24 15.78 6.68
N ALA A 19 -17.47 16.85 6.44
CA ALA A 19 -16.58 16.94 5.28
C ALA A 19 -15.35 16.03 5.41
N GLN A 20 -14.85 15.82 6.63
CA GLN A 20 -13.69 14.96 6.88
C GLN A 20 -14.02 13.46 6.73
N GLN A 21 -15.20 12.99 7.19
CA GLN A 21 -15.64 11.60 6.97
C GLN A 21 -15.87 11.28 5.49
N ALA A 22 -16.55 12.16 4.75
CA ALA A 22 -16.79 11.96 3.30
C ALA A 22 -15.47 11.91 2.50
N SER A 23 -14.46 12.66 2.95
CA SER A 23 -13.12 12.64 2.32
C SER A 23 -12.35 11.34 2.55
N LEU A 24 -12.53 10.69 3.71
CA LEU A 24 -11.85 9.43 4.02
C LEU A 24 -12.45 8.27 3.21
N GLU A 25 -13.77 8.20 3.13
CA GLU A 25 -14.49 7.19 2.34
C GLU A 25 -14.20 7.33 0.84
N SER A 26 -14.13 8.57 0.34
CA SER A 26 -13.70 8.85 -1.04
C SER A 26 -12.27 8.33 -1.27
N ARG A 27 -11.35 8.61 -0.33
CA ARG A 27 -9.95 8.19 -0.45
C ARG A 27 -9.79 6.66 -0.42
N ILE A 28 -10.59 5.95 0.39
CA ILE A 28 -10.62 4.46 0.38
C ILE A 28 -11.18 3.93 -0.94
N ARG A 29 -12.24 4.55 -1.48
CA ARG A 29 -12.77 4.18 -2.80
C ARG A 29 -11.76 4.41 -3.93
N ASP A 30 -11.02 5.50 -3.87
CA ASP A 30 -9.97 5.80 -4.84
C ASP A 30 -8.82 4.81 -4.72
N GLN A 31 -8.37 4.48 -3.49
CA GLN A 31 -7.37 3.42 -3.26
C GLN A 31 -7.85 2.04 -3.75
N LEU A 32 -9.13 1.71 -3.58
CA LEU A 32 -9.69 0.46 -4.08
C LEU A 32 -9.76 0.43 -5.61
N ARG A 33 -10.06 1.56 -6.26
CA ARG A 33 -10.02 1.68 -7.73
C ARG A 33 -8.60 1.58 -8.25
N ASP A 34 -7.64 2.22 -7.60
CA ASP A 34 -6.23 2.17 -7.97
C ASP A 34 -5.69 0.74 -7.84
N THR A 35 -5.93 0.07 -6.72
CA THR A 35 -5.50 -1.34 -6.53
C THR A 35 -6.16 -2.28 -7.53
N ARG A 36 -7.43 -2.06 -7.87
CA ARG A 36 -8.11 -2.84 -8.92
C ARG A 36 -7.48 -2.62 -10.29
N THR A 37 -7.14 -1.38 -10.62
CA THR A 37 -6.48 -1.02 -11.89
C THR A 37 -5.10 -1.65 -11.96
N GLN A 38 -4.32 -1.55 -10.88
CA GLN A 38 -3.01 -2.21 -10.79
C GLN A 38 -3.10 -3.73 -10.94
N LEU A 39 -4.12 -4.37 -10.36
CA LEU A 39 -4.32 -5.81 -10.50
C LEU A 39 -4.65 -6.19 -11.96
N GLN A 40 -5.50 -5.39 -12.63
CA GLN A 40 -5.81 -5.59 -14.04
C GLN A 40 -4.58 -5.38 -14.94
N ASP A 41 -3.76 -4.36 -14.67
CA ASP A 41 -2.53 -4.09 -15.41
C ASP A 41 -1.49 -5.20 -15.23
N LEU A 42 -1.33 -5.73 -14.01
CA LEU A 42 -0.45 -6.88 -13.78
C LEU A 42 -0.95 -8.12 -14.51
N GLN A 43 -2.25 -8.35 -14.53
CA GLN A 43 -2.85 -9.50 -15.19
C GLN A 43 -2.73 -9.39 -16.72
N ALA A 44 -2.87 -8.18 -17.28
CA ALA A 44 -2.63 -7.89 -18.69
C ALA A 44 -1.14 -8.09 -19.06
N GLN A 45 -0.22 -7.61 -18.23
CA GLN A 45 1.22 -7.86 -18.41
C GLN A 45 1.53 -9.35 -18.35
N GLN A 46 1.00 -10.09 -17.39
CA GLN A 46 1.22 -11.53 -17.31
C GLN A 46 0.74 -12.25 -18.59
N ALA A 47 -0.41 -11.86 -19.13
CA ALA A 47 -0.91 -12.39 -20.38
C ALA A 47 -0.02 -12.02 -21.58
N SER A 48 0.51 -10.80 -21.63
CA SER A 48 1.45 -10.38 -22.69
C SER A 48 2.76 -11.15 -22.63
N TRP A 49 3.34 -11.32 -21.44
CA TRP A 49 4.55 -12.12 -21.23
C TRP A 49 4.35 -13.59 -21.61
N ALA A 50 3.18 -14.17 -21.31
CA ALA A 50 2.86 -15.54 -21.71
C ALA A 50 2.72 -15.69 -23.23
N ALA A 51 2.10 -14.71 -23.90
CA ALA A 51 1.99 -14.70 -25.36
C ALA A 51 3.36 -14.55 -26.05
N GLU A 52 4.19 -13.64 -25.55
CA GLU A 52 5.53 -13.39 -26.07
C GLU A 52 6.44 -14.62 -25.88
N LYS A 53 6.36 -15.28 -24.73
CA LYS A 53 7.03 -16.56 -24.47
C LYS A 53 6.60 -17.65 -25.45
N ALA A 54 5.30 -17.81 -25.69
CA ALA A 54 4.80 -18.80 -26.65
C ALA A 54 5.27 -18.52 -28.08
N GLN A 55 5.44 -17.24 -28.44
CA GLN A 55 5.94 -16.82 -29.74
C GLN A 55 7.43 -17.14 -29.91
N LEU A 56 8.25 -16.81 -28.90
CA LEU A 56 9.66 -17.18 -28.85
C LEU A 56 9.87 -18.69 -28.87
N GLU A 57 9.03 -19.46 -28.17
CA GLU A 57 9.10 -20.93 -28.19
C GLU A 57 8.82 -21.49 -29.60
N LYS A 58 7.83 -20.94 -30.32
CA LYS A 58 7.55 -21.31 -31.72
C LYS A 58 8.71 -20.97 -32.65
N GLU A 59 9.29 -19.78 -32.54
CA GLU A 59 10.45 -19.38 -33.34
C GLU A 59 11.67 -20.28 -33.07
N ARG A 60 11.89 -20.63 -31.80
CA ARG A 60 12.94 -21.56 -31.36
C ARG A 60 12.73 -22.96 -31.91
N ASP A 61 11.49 -23.44 -31.96
CA ASP A 61 11.18 -24.76 -32.51
C ASP A 61 11.28 -24.79 -34.05
N ALA A 62 10.88 -23.72 -34.73
CA ALA A 62 11.06 -23.55 -36.17
C ALA A 62 12.56 -23.52 -36.55
N ALA A 63 13.37 -22.72 -35.84
CA ALA A 63 14.81 -22.66 -36.07
C ALA A 63 15.51 -24.01 -35.82
N LYS A 64 15.04 -24.79 -34.84
CA LYS A 64 15.53 -26.15 -34.62
C LYS A 64 15.17 -27.09 -35.77
N ALA A 65 13.93 -27.05 -36.27
CA ALA A 65 13.51 -27.86 -37.40
C ALA A 65 14.32 -27.53 -38.66
N ASP A 66 14.57 -26.25 -38.94
CA ASP A 66 15.41 -25.81 -40.05
C ASP A 66 16.87 -26.27 -39.92
N ALA A 67 17.41 -26.27 -38.70
CA ALA A 67 18.74 -26.79 -38.41
C ALA A 67 18.83 -28.32 -38.58
N GLU A 68 17.79 -29.07 -38.21
CA GLU A 68 17.75 -30.52 -38.43
C GLU A 68 17.60 -30.87 -39.91
N ALA A 69 16.76 -30.16 -40.66
CA ALA A 69 16.60 -30.32 -42.10
C ALA A 69 17.92 -30.05 -42.85
N ALA A 70 18.66 -29.02 -42.44
CA ALA A 70 19.98 -28.71 -42.96
C ALA A 70 21.00 -29.83 -42.72
N ARG A 71 21.03 -30.36 -41.49
CA ARG A 71 21.94 -31.46 -41.11
C ARG A 71 21.61 -32.76 -41.84
N ALA A 72 20.34 -33.02 -42.14
CA ALA A 72 19.93 -34.17 -42.93
C ALA A 72 20.38 -34.05 -44.40
N GLY A 73 20.35 -32.84 -44.97
CA GLY A 73 20.87 -32.54 -46.31
C GLY A 73 22.39 -32.73 -46.42
N ALA A 74 23.14 -32.36 -45.38
CA ALA A 74 24.60 -32.47 -45.36
C ALA A 74 25.12 -33.93 -45.33
N LYS A 75 24.33 -34.90 -44.83
CA LYS A 75 24.74 -36.31 -44.73
C LYS A 75 24.71 -37.11 -46.05
N LYS A 76 24.20 -36.52 -47.15
CA LYS A 76 24.03 -37.21 -48.45
C LYS A 76 25.11 -36.92 -49.50
N ALA A 77 26.13 -36.10 -49.21
CA ALA A 77 27.14 -35.71 -50.20
C ALA A 77 28.45 -36.53 -50.06
N PRO A 78 28.91 -37.24 -51.11
CA PRO A 78 30.25 -37.78 -51.18
C PRO A 78 31.21 -36.91 -52.02
N ALA A 79 32.50 -37.00 -51.69
CA ALA A 79 33.69 -36.41 -52.33
C ALA A 79 33.90 -34.90 -52.17
N VAL A 80 35.13 -34.52 -51.79
CA VAL A 80 35.60 -33.13 -51.58
C VAL A 80 35.53 -32.37 -52.90
N SER A 81 34.35 -31.86 -53.16
CA SER A 81 33.97 -30.96 -54.23
C SER A 81 33.81 -29.57 -53.63
N PRO A 82 33.94 -28.47 -54.40
CA PRO A 82 33.73 -27.11 -53.89
C PRO A 82 32.38 -26.92 -53.19
N GLU A 83 31.40 -27.79 -53.47
CA GLU A 83 30.11 -27.86 -52.75
C GLU A 83 30.23 -28.36 -51.31
N THR A 84 31.11 -29.33 -51.00
CA THR A 84 31.34 -29.78 -49.62
C THR A 84 32.02 -28.71 -48.77
N THR A 85 32.95 -27.93 -49.32
CA THR A 85 33.57 -26.80 -48.61
C THR A 85 32.56 -25.69 -48.35
N ARG A 86 31.67 -25.41 -49.31
CA ARG A 86 30.54 -24.50 -49.13
C ARG A 86 29.54 -25.02 -48.09
N ALA A 87 29.22 -26.30 -48.10
CA ALA A 87 28.31 -26.91 -47.13
C ALA A 87 28.89 -26.86 -45.70
N LEU A 88 30.20 -27.09 -45.55
CA LEU A 88 30.88 -26.96 -44.25
C LEU A 88 30.87 -25.52 -43.75
N ALA A 89 31.12 -24.53 -44.63
CA ALA A 89 31.06 -23.12 -44.30
C ALA A 89 29.63 -22.67 -43.88
N VAL A 90 28.60 -23.21 -44.52
CA VAL A 90 27.19 -22.95 -44.15
C VAL A 90 26.86 -23.60 -42.80
N GLU A 91 27.37 -24.79 -42.51
CA GLU A 91 27.13 -25.45 -41.22
C GLU A 91 27.88 -24.76 -40.07
N THR A 92 29.12 -24.28 -40.30
CA THR A 92 29.82 -23.46 -39.30
C THR A 92 29.09 -22.15 -39.06
N GLN A 93 28.62 -21.47 -40.11
CA GLN A 93 27.83 -20.25 -39.96
C GLN A 93 26.50 -20.51 -39.23
N ARG A 94 25.83 -21.63 -39.50
CA ARG A 94 24.63 -22.05 -38.76
C ARG A 94 24.92 -22.34 -37.30
N ARG A 95 26.06 -22.98 -36.99
CA ARG A 95 26.47 -23.26 -35.61
C ARG A 95 26.79 -21.97 -34.86
N GLU A 96 27.52 -21.06 -35.47
CA GLU A 96 27.80 -19.74 -34.90
C GLU A 96 26.51 -18.95 -34.66
N ALA A 97 25.57 -18.96 -35.61
CA ALA A 97 24.25 -18.33 -35.42
C ALA A 97 23.40 -19.00 -34.33
N ALA A 98 23.45 -20.33 -34.22
CA ALA A 98 22.78 -21.08 -33.17
C ALA A 98 23.40 -20.82 -31.78
N GLU A 99 24.72 -20.69 -31.69
CA GLU A 99 25.42 -20.34 -30.46
C GLU A 99 25.14 -18.89 -30.06
N ALA A 100 25.16 -17.95 -31.01
CA ALA A 100 24.81 -16.55 -30.76
C ALA A 100 23.37 -16.39 -30.27
N SER A 101 22.41 -17.09 -30.89
CA SER A 101 21.00 -17.09 -30.45
C SER A 101 20.81 -17.75 -29.09
N ALA A 102 21.52 -18.85 -28.80
CA ALA A 102 21.50 -19.48 -27.49
C ALA A 102 22.09 -18.59 -26.40
N GLN A 103 23.18 -17.87 -26.68
CA GLN A 103 23.76 -16.89 -25.77
C GLN A 103 22.82 -15.72 -25.52
N LYS A 104 22.18 -15.20 -26.58
CA LYS A 104 21.17 -14.14 -26.47
C LYS A 104 19.99 -14.58 -25.61
N GLY A 105 19.44 -15.77 -25.86
CA GLY A 105 18.32 -16.32 -25.08
C GLY A 105 18.69 -16.55 -23.61
N ARG A 106 19.94 -16.93 -23.30
CA ARG A 106 20.43 -17.01 -21.92
C ARG A 106 20.51 -15.63 -21.27
N ALA A 107 21.07 -14.64 -21.95
CA ALA A 107 21.16 -13.28 -21.43
C ALA A 107 19.76 -12.66 -21.18
N GLU A 108 18.82 -12.90 -22.09
CA GLU A 108 17.42 -12.47 -21.93
C GLU A 108 16.76 -13.19 -20.74
N ALA A 109 16.94 -14.51 -20.61
CA ALA A 109 16.41 -15.26 -19.47
C ALA A 109 16.99 -14.81 -18.12
N ASP A 110 18.30 -14.55 -18.08
CA ASP A 110 18.97 -14.04 -16.87
C ASP A 110 18.45 -12.64 -16.51
N SER A 111 18.28 -11.76 -17.50
CA SER A 111 17.73 -10.42 -17.28
C SER A 111 16.27 -10.46 -16.78
N ALA A 112 15.45 -11.37 -17.34
CA ALA A 112 14.08 -11.58 -16.91
C ALA A 112 14.02 -12.16 -15.49
N ALA A 113 14.92 -13.07 -15.13
CA ALA A 113 15.01 -13.61 -13.78
C ALA A 113 15.41 -12.54 -12.75
N VAL A 114 16.32 -11.63 -13.11
CA VAL A 114 16.67 -10.49 -12.26
C VAL A 114 15.49 -9.53 -12.11
N ALA A 115 14.79 -9.21 -13.21
CA ALA A 115 13.61 -8.35 -13.19
C ALA A 115 12.47 -8.94 -12.34
N LEU A 116 12.27 -10.25 -12.39
CA LEU A 116 11.28 -10.93 -11.55
C LEU A 116 11.63 -10.82 -10.07
N ARG A 117 12.91 -11.06 -9.70
CA ARG A 117 13.37 -10.95 -8.31
C ARG A 117 13.25 -9.52 -7.78
N THR A 118 13.55 -8.51 -8.59
CA THR A 118 13.38 -7.11 -8.18
C THR A 118 11.90 -6.76 -8.02
N ALA A 119 11.05 -7.21 -8.93
CA ALA A 119 9.60 -7.03 -8.82
C ALA A 119 9.02 -7.70 -7.57
N GLU A 120 9.45 -8.92 -7.23
CA GLU A 120 9.05 -9.64 -6.01
C GLU A 120 9.52 -8.91 -4.74
N ALA A 121 10.74 -8.38 -4.75
CA ALA A 121 11.27 -7.59 -3.63
C ALA A 121 10.47 -6.30 -3.42
N GLU A 122 10.18 -5.57 -4.50
CA GLU A 122 9.35 -4.36 -4.45
C GLU A 122 7.91 -4.67 -4.01
N ARG A 123 7.32 -5.76 -4.51
CA ARG A 123 5.99 -6.22 -4.06
C ARG A 123 5.98 -6.49 -2.55
N THR A 124 7.01 -7.18 -2.05
CA THR A 124 7.13 -7.49 -0.62
C THR A 124 7.31 -6.21 0.21
N ARG A 125 8.10 -5.27 -0.28
CA ARG A 125 8.29 -3.95 0.36
C ARG A 125 6.99 -3.16 0.41
N LEU A 126 6.27 -3.07 -0.71
CA LEU A 126 4.99 -2.37 -0.80
C LEU A 126 3.92 -3.02 0.07
N ALA A 127 3.86 -4.36 0.11
CA ALA A 127 2.95 -5.08 1.00
C ALA A 127 3.22 -4.76 2.48
N LYS A 128 4.48 -4.71 2.90
CA LYS A 128 4.85 -4.30 4.28
C LYS A 128 4.47 -2.85 4.58
N ALA A 129 4.69 -1.94 3.62
CA ALA A 129 4.32 -0.53 3.78
C ALA A 129 2.79 -0.36 3.88
N LEU A 130 2.03 -1.14 3.10
CA LEU A 130 0.57 -1.16 3.15
C LEU A 130 0.06 -1.71 4.47
N GLU A 131 0.64 -2.79 4.98
CA GLU A 131 0.28 -3.37 6.28
C GLU A 131 0.53 -2.35 7.41
N ALA A 132 1.69 -1.69 7.40
CA ALA A 132 2.01 -0.65 8.38
C ALA A 132 1.04 0.54 8.29
N ALA A 133 0.70 0.98 7.08
CA ALA A 133 -0.26 2.08 6.88
C ALA A 133 -1.67 1.69 7.36
N THR A 134 -2.12 0.48 7.04
CA THR A 134 -3.41 -0.06 7.48
C THR A 134 -3.46 -0.13 9.02
N GLY A 135 -2.42 -0.67 9.65
CA GLY A 135 -2.33 -0.71 11.11
C GLY A 135 -2.34 0.68 11.77
N GLN A 136 -1.72 1.69 11.14
CA GLN A 136 -1.80 3.07 11.61
C GLN A 136 -3.22 3.64 11.50
N VAL A 137 -3.94 3.36 10.41
CA VAL A 137 -5.32 3.79 10.21
C VAL A 137 -6.25 3.13 11.24
N ASP A 138 -6.08 1.83 11.49
CA ASP A 138 -6.86 1.10 12.49
C ASP A 138 -6.61 1.64 13.91
N ALA A 139 -5.34 1.86 14.26
CA ALA A 139 -4.97 2.45 15.54
C ALA A 139 -5.55 3.86 15.70
N CYS A 140 -5.48 4.70 14.67
CA CYS A 140 -6.07 6.04 14.66
C CYS A 140 -7.59 5.98 14.84
N THR A 141 -8.26 5.07 14.12
CA THR A 141 -9.71 4.87 14.20
C THR A 141 -10.14 4.42 15.60
N ALA A 142 -9.43 3.46 16.18
CA ALA A 142 -9.69 2.99 17.54
C ALA A 142 -9.51 4.12 18.58
N ARG A 143 -8.42 4.90 18.46
CA ARG A 143 -8.16 6.05 19.34
C ARG A 143 -9.22 7.14 19.19
N ASN A 144 -9.68 7.39 17.97
CA ASN A 144 -10.74 8.35 17.69
C ASN A 144 -12.05 7.94 18.38
N VAL A 145 -12.47 6.68 18.26
CA VAL A 145 -13.66 6.15 18.95
C VAL A 145 -13.54 6.33 20.47
N GLN A 146 -12.37 6.03 21.04
CA GLN A 146 -12.15 6.22 22.48
C GLN A 146 -12.20 7.70 22.88
N MET A 147 -11.63 8.59 22.08
CA MET A 147 -11.71 10.04 22.32
C MET A 147 -13.17 10.54 22.28
N TYR A 148 -13.99 10.04 21.36
CA TYR A 148 -15.43 10.32 21.33
C TYR A 148 -16.16 9.85 22.58
N ARG A 149 -15.84 8.65 23.09
CA ARG A 149 -16.42 8.14 24.34
C ARG A 149 -16.04 9.01 25.54
N VAL A 150 -14.76 9.40 25.66
CA VAL A 150 -14.31 10.33 26.71
C VAL A 150 -15.09 11.66 26.59
N GLY A 151 -15.29 12.18 25.38
CA GLY A 151 -16.10 13.38 25.15
C GLY A 151 -17.55 13.22 25.61
N GLN A 152 -18.19 12.07 25.35
CA GLN A 152 -19.54 11.77 25.84
C GLN A 152 -19.59 11.66 27.37
N GLU A 153 -18.58 11.07 27.99
CA GLU A 153 -18.48 11.00 29.45
C GLU A 153 -18.33 12.39 30.08
N VAL A 154 -17.58 13.31 29.45
CA VAL A 154 -17.50 14.71 29.89
C VAL A 154 -18.87 15.38 29.82
N ILE A 155 -19.58 15.23 28.70
CA ILE A 155 -20.93 15.81 28.53
C ILE A 155 -21.89 15.23 29.58
N SER A 156 -21.89 13.91 29.77
CA SER A 156 -22.74 13.24 30.76
C SER A 156 -22.39 13.66 32.19
N ALA A 157 -21.11 13.87 32.51
CA ALA A 157 -20.69 14.40 33.81
C ALA A 157 -21.21 15.83 34.03
N TYR A 158 -21.25 16.67 32.98
CA TYR A 158 -21.86 18.00 33.04
C TYR A 158 -23.38 17.97 33.14
N GLU A 159 -24.06 17.04 32.48
CA GLU A 159 -25.52 16.87 32.57
C GLU A 159 -25.97 16.37 33.95
N ASN A 160 -25.18 15.49 34.55
CA ASN A 160 -25.42 14.98 35.91
C ASN A 160 -24.93 15.95 37.01
N LEU A 161 -24.33 17.07 36.64
CA LEU A 161 -23.96 18.14 37.57
C LEU A 161 -25.24 18.89 37.98
N ASP A 162 -25.88 18.41 39.04
CA ASP A 162 -27.16 18.95 39.50
C ASP A 162 -27.04 20.43 39.93
N MET A 163 -28.14 21.18 39.83
CA MET A 163 -28.19 22.58 40.31
C MET A 163 -27.80 22.71 41.80
N GLY A 164 -27.95 21.64 42.58
CA GLY A 164 -27.48 21.55 43.97
C GLY A 164 -25.96 21.49 44.13
N ASP A 165 -25.23 20.85 43.21
CA ASP A 165 -23.77 20.82 43.20
C ASP A 165 -23.19 22.18 42.77
N VAL A 166 -23.84 22.84 41.80
CA VAL A 166 -23.49 24.21 41.41
C VAL A 166 -23.75 25.20 42.55
N LEU A 167 -24.90 25.10 43.22
CA LEU A 167 -25.26 25.99 44.33
C LEU A 167 -24.38 25.78 45.56
N SER A 168 -24.02 24.54 45.87
CA SER A 168 -23.07 24.22 46.95
C SER A 168 -21.65 24.66 46.62
N SER A 169 -21.16 24.50 45.38
CA SER A 169 -19.80 24.95 44.97
C SER A 169 -19.57 26.47 45.09
N ARG A 170 -20.65 27.27 45.10
CA ARG A 170 -20.61 28.73 45.26
C ARG A 170 -20.59 29.19 46.72
N GLN A 171 -20.77 28.27 47.68
CA GLN A 171 -20.67 28.58 49.09
C GLN A 171 -19.20 28.55 49.55
N PRO A 172 -18.75 29.51 50.39
CA PRO A 172 -17.36 29.64 50.81
C PRO A 172 -16.81 28.44 51.59
N PHE A 173 -17.66 27.49 52.03
CA PHE A 173 -17.27 26.29 52.78
C PHE A 173 -17.26 25.00 51.95
N ALA A 174 -17.60 25.05 50.66
CA ALA A 174 -17.67 23.87 49.80
C ALA A 174 -16.34 23.57 49.07
N ALA A 175 -15.20 23.71 49.77
CA ALA A 175 -13.88 23.41 49.20
C ALA A 175 -13.80 21.97 48.62
N LYS A 176 -14.50 21.02 49.24
CA LYS A 176 -14.56 19.62 48.80
C LYS A 176 -15.25 19.43 47.44
N SER A 177 -16.26 20.23 47.08
CA SER A 177 -16.92 20.11 45.77
C SER A 177 -16.08 20.72 44.66
N ARG A 178 -15.38 21.84 44.94
CA ARG A 178 -14.39 22.42 44.01
C ARG A 178 -13.26 21.45 43.67
N VAL A 179 -12.66 20.81 44.67
CA VAL A 179 -11.58 19.82 44.46
C VAL A 179 -12.07 18.63 43.62
N LYS A 180 -13.31 18.17 43.81
CA LYS A 180 -13.89 17.08 42.99
C LYS A 180 -14.03 17.48 41.51
N LEU A 181 -14.49 18.69 41.22
CA LEU A 181 -14.60 19.20 39.85
C LEU A 181 -13.24 19.35 39.18
N GLU A 182 -12.25 19.86 39.91
CA GLU A 182 -10.88 20.01 39.41
C GLU A 182 -10.22 18.66 39.16
N THR A 183 -10.42 17.68 40.05
CA THR A 183 -9.93 16.30 39.87
C THR A 183 -10.59 15.63 38.66
N ALA A 184 -11.90 15.84 38.45
CA ALA A 184 -12.60 15.31 37.29
C ALA A 184 -12.09 15.94 35.98
N ALA A 185 -11.92 17.27 35.95
CA ALA A 185 -11.36 17.98 34.81
C ALA A 185 -9.94 17.49 34.47
N GLN A 186 -9.11 17.27 35.48
CA GLN A 186 -7.75 16.77 35.31
C GLN A 186 -7.75 15.33 34.77
N SER A 187 -8.58 14.44 35.33
CA SER A 187 -8.75 13.06 34.84
C SER A 187 -9.20 12.98 33.38
N PHE A 188 -10.15 13.83 32.97
CA PHE A 188 -10.57 13.90 31.57
C PHE A 188 -9.48 14.47 30.66
N SER A 189 -8.73 15.46 31.12
CA SER A 189 -7.58 16.01 30.38
C SER A 189 -6.52 14.92 30.13
N ASP A 190 -6.17 14.14 31.16
CA ASP A 190 -5.20 13.06 31.06
C ASP A 190 -5.67 11.99 30.07
N ARG A 191 -6.93 11.56 30.16
CA ARG A 191 -7.52 10.60 29.22
C ARG A 191 -7.57 11.10 27.78
N LEU A 192 -7.84 12.38 27.56
CA LEU A 192 -7.81 12.97 26.22
C LEU A 192 -6.38 13.02 25.66
N TYR A 193 -5.41 13.31 26.54
CA TYR A 193 -3.99 13.34 26.18
C TYR A 193 -3.47 11.94 25.82
N ASP A 194 -3.83 10.92 26.59
CA ASP A 194 -3.49 9.51 26.33
C ASP A 194 -4.08 8.98 25.03
N GLN A 195 -5.22 9.51 24.60
CA GLN A 195 -5.88 9.13 23.34
C GLN A 195 -5.36 9.93 22.12
N ARG A 196 -4.33 10.77 22.29
CA ARG A 196 -3.71 11.45 21.16
C ARG A 196 -2.92 10.46 20.31
N PHE A 197 -3.22 10.40 19.02
CA PHE A 197 -2.49 9.56 18.08
C PHE A 197 -1.11 10.18 17.75
N ASP A 198 -0.05 9.40 17.90
CA ASP A 198 1.31 9.73 17.43
C ASP A 198 1.73 8.73 16.33
N PRO A 199 1.89 9.17 15.07
CA PRO A 199 2.29 8.31 13.96
C PRO A 199 3.72 7.75 14.10
N ARG A 200 4.56 8.29 15.00
CA ARG A 200 5.92 7.81 15.26
C ARG A 200 5.97 6.68 16.28
N ALA A 201 5.00 6.64 17.22
CA ALA A 201 4.92 5.60 18.24
C ALA A 201 4.66 4.20 17.64
N GLY A 202 3.90 4.13 16.53
CA GLY A 202 3.69 2.89 15.77
C GLY A 202 4.86 2.48 14.86
N GLN A 203 5.82 3.37 14.58
CA GLN A 203 7.01 3.07 13.79
C GLN A 203 8.17 2.55 14.66
N ALA A 204 8.23 2.95 15.93
CA ALA A 204 9.26 2.52 16.88
C ALA A 204 9.18 1.03 17.24
N SER A 205 8.02 0.40 17.07
CA SER A 205 7.79 -1.04 17.29
C SER A 205 8.05 -1.90 16.03
N ALA A 206 8.41 -1.29 14.90
CA ALA A 206 8.64 -1.96 13.62
C ALA A 206 10.10 -1.87 13.13
N SER A 207 11.03 -1.33 13.93
CA SER A 207 12.47 -1.52 13.71
C SER A 207 12.94 -2.79 14.41
N PRO A 208 13.80 -3.61 13.76
CA PRO A 208 14.33 -4.85 14.33
C PRO A 208 15.20 -4.63 15.57
#